data_AF-A0AAW0GCV8-F1
#
_entry.id   AF-A0AAW0GCV8-F1
#
_cell.length_a   1.000
_cell.length_b   1.000
_cell.length_c   1.000
_cell.angle_alpha   90.00
_cell.angle_beta   90.00
_cell.angle_gamma   90.00
#
_symmetry.space_group_name_H-M   'P 1'
#
loop_
_entity.id
_entity.type
_entity.pdbx_description
1 polymer ?
#
loop_
_entity_poly.entity_id
_entity_poly.type
_entity_poly.pdbx_seq_one_letter_code
_entity_poly.pdbx_strand_id
1 'polypeptide(L)'
;MARTKSSAPRITNPVSVSGATRLSKGKSRAPAPPPPKKGRLSKRPAPSDYESEEDVPPRKYRIKAVSASPSPEPESDVERAHPQDGTSGTSHAPRRTRSESLPLHDVEPAEDDIEEEEDYGYGDHEGDNEEDEDELPEPLYDTETAARVAQNLVDALAEAKDNQRCLQPFKKAARVIPHLINPFLSIGSSIECGLRIDPDLTFEEQNFAGIKNMTESLCWEIKSFYDRISEMCPALVKAMDLFANDPAAFESLCKYMDKNANAARRDDCSRIRHHVLIYIDDIPSTLEKDERGWHNRQTARLLCPQDQLEEFDADWLRFANEVMSGVREIDENDLPSFLWDQTATDPNNPYAGLCRGPLLLKAMLP
;
A
#
# COMPACT_ATOMS: atom_id res chain seq x y z
N MET A 1 -31.17 -57.07 -51.65
CA MET A 1 -29.99 -57.84 -51.19
C MET A 1 -29.47 -57.14 -49.95
N ALA A 2 -29.89 -57.55 -48.76
CA ALA A 2 -29.30 -58.59 -47.91
C ALA A 2 -28.60 -57.91 -46.71
N ARG A 3 -29.18 -58.16 -45.53
CA ARG A 3 -28.77 -57.71 -44.18
C ARG A 3 -27.36 -58.20 -43.83
N THR A 4 -26.68 -57.49 -42.92
CA THR A 4 -26.07 -58.11 -41.72
C THR A 4 -25.93 -57.10 -40.58
N LYS A 5 -26.45 -57.50 -39.41
CA LYS A 5 -26.29 -56.90 -38.09
C LYS A 5 -25.03 -57.48 -37.43
N SER A 6 -24.33 -56.70 -36.62
CA SER A 6 -23.27 -57.13 -35.68
C SER A 6 -23.53 -56.37 -34.38
N SER A 7 -24.18 -56.92 -33.34
CA SER A 7 -23.80 -57.95 -32.36
C SER A 7 -22.60 -57.59 -31.48
N ALA A 8 -22.90 -57.04 -30.31
CA ALA A 8 -21.99 -56.79 -29.19
C ALA A 8 -21.49 -58.10 -28.54
N PRO A 9 -20.37 -58.05 -27.79
CA PRO A 9 -20.10 -59.03 -26.75
C PRO A 9 -20.40 -58.46 -25.35
N ARG A 10 -21.13 -59.28 -24.61
CA ARG A 10 -21.51 -59.18 -23.20
C ARG A 10 -20.34 -59.73 -22.38
N ILE A 11 -19.75 -58.92 -21.49
CA ILE A 11 -18.78 -59.43 -20.49
C ILE A 11 -19.53 -59.59 -19.18
N THR A 12 -19.57 -60.83 -18.70
CA THR A 12 -20.08 -61.24 -17.38
C THR A 12 -18.98 -61.95 -16.62
N ASN A 13 -19.04 -61.83 -15.29
CA ASN A 13 -18.49 -62.69 -14.21
C ASN A 13 -17.31 -62.09 -13.41
N PRO A 14 -17.05 -62.56 -12.17
CA PRO A 14 -17.98 -63.02 -11.12
C PRO A 14 -17.64 -62.49 -9.70
N VAL A 15 -18.41 -63.03 -8.76
CA VAL A 15 -18.57 -62.85 -7.32
C VAL A 15 -17.41 -63.37 -6.43
N SER A 16 -17.19 -62.67 -5.30
CA SER A 16 -16.75 -63.11 -3.94
C SER A 16 -15.29 -63.52 -3.67
N VAL A 17 -14.71 -63.02 -2.56
CA VAL A 17 -14.52 -63.73 -1.26
C VAL A 17 -13.60 -62.92 -0.31
N SER A 18 -13.94 -62.91 0.99
CA SER A 18 -13.09 -62.71 2.20
C SER A 18 -12.55 -61.28 2.47
N GLY A 19 -12.67 -60.67 3.65
CA GLY A 19 -12.89 -61.19 5.00
C GLY A 19 -11.61 -61.06 5.84
N ALA A 20 -11.34 -59.88 6.41
CA ALA A 20 -10.30 -59.70 7.43
C ALA A 20 -10.66 -58.56 8.40
N THR A 21 -11.21 -58.95 9.55
CA THR A 21 -11.45 -58.11 10.72
C THR A 21 -10.12 -57.76 11.38
N ARG A 22 -9.69 -56.50 11.35
CA ARG A 22 -8.57 -56.00 12.18
C ARG A 22 -9.10 -55.44 13.49
N LEU A 23 -8.73 -56.10 14.60
CA LEU A 23 -8.85 -55.56 15.95
C LEU A 23 -7.98 -54.31 16.09
N SER A 24 -8.59 -53.14 16.26
CA SER A 24 -7.90 -51.94 16.75
C SER A 24 -7.88 -51.94 18.28
N LYS A 25 -6.68 -52.04 18.86
CA LYS A 25 -6.43 -51.81 20.29
C LYS A 25 -6.78 -50.37 20.65
N GLY A 26 -7.71 -50.19 21.58
CA GLY A 26 -8.03 -48.90 22.17
C GLY A 26 -6.85 -48.33 22.96
N LYS A 27 -6.34 -47.18 22.52
CA LYS A 27 -5.50 -46.29 23.33
C LYS A 27 -6.45 -45.34 24.08
N SER A 28 -6.56 -45.52 25.39
CA SER A 28 -7.24 -44.60 26.30
C SER A 28 -6.54 -43.23 26.26
N ARG A 29 -7.19 -42.25 25.67
CA ARG A 29 -6.76 -40.85 25.65
C ARG A 29 -7.23 -40.20 26.96
N ALA A 30 -6.31 -39.61 27.70
CA ALA A 30 -6.61 -38.86 28.91
C ALA A 30 -7.60 -37.70 28.60
N PRO A 31 -8.49 -37.35 29.53
CA PRO A 31 -9.46 -36.27 29.33
C PRO A 31 -8.74 -34.93 29.18
N ALA A 32 -9.15 -34.16 28.16
CA ALA A 32 -8.65 -32.81 27.91
C ALA A 32 -8.97 -31.87 29.09
N PRO A 33 -8.08 -30.92 29.42
CA PRO A 33 -8.36 -29.91 30.44
C PRO A 33 -9.55 -29.03 30.02
N PRO A 34 -10.35 -28.54 30.98
CA PRO A 34 -11.50 -27.69 30.69
C PRO A 34 -11.06 -26.35 30.07
N PRO A 35 -11.84 -25.80 29.14
CA PRO A 35 -11.53 -24.53 28.51
C PRO A 35 -11.57 -23.37 29.52
N PRO A 36 -10.75 -22.32 29.33
CA PRO A 36 -10.74 -21.15 30.19
C PRO A 36 -12.09 -20.43 30.15
N LYS A 37 -12.55 -20.01 31.33
CA LYS A 37 -13.82 -19.27 31.51
C LYS A 37 -13.71 -17.93 30.78
N LYS A 38 -14.48 -17.78 29.69
CA LYS A 38 -14.61 -16.51 28.98
C LYS A 38 -15.22 -15.47 29.92
N GLY A 39 -14.46 -14.41 30.17
CA GLY A 39 -14.90 -13.22 30.88
C GLY A 39 -16.11 -12.61 30.18
N ARG A 40 -17.09 -12.23 30.98
CA ARG A 40 -18.38 -11.69 30.56
C ARG A 40 -18.17 -10.27 30.02
N LEU A 41 -18.12 -10.10 28.69
CA LEU A 41 -18.14 -8.78 28.08
C LEU A 41 -19.43 -8.05 28.48
N SER A 42 -19.27 -6.82 28.97
CA SER A 42 -20.35 -5.89 29.26
C SER A 42 -21.08 -5.51 27.96
N LYS A 43 -22.41 -5.47 28.02
CA LYS A 43 -23.28 -5.06 26.91
C LYS A 43 -23.02 -3.58 26.60
N ARG A 44 -22.60 -3.27 25.36
CA ARG A 44 -22.71 -1.92 24.80
C ARG A 44 -24.19 -1.56 24.58
N PRO A 45 -24.63 -0.34 24.89
CA PRO A 45 -25.98 0.13 24.57
C PRO A 45 -26.13 0.36 23.06
N ALA A 46 -27.36 0.18 22.58
CA ALA A 46 -27.75 0.38 21.19
C ALA A 46 -27.65 1.86 20.77
N PRO A 47 -27.29 2.16 19.51
CA PRO A 47 -27.32 3.52 19.00
C PRO A 47 -28.77 3.92 18.67
N SER A 48 -29.26 4.97 19.32
CA SER A 48 -30.49 5.68 18.98
C SER A 48 -30.20 6.73 17.89
N ASP A 49 -31.03 6.70 16.85
CA ASP A 49 -31.52 7.82 16.04
C ASP A 49 -30.50 8.91 15.64
N TYR A 50 -29.96 8.78 14.43
CA TYR A 50 -29.27 9.87 13.73
C TYR A 50 -30.31 10.71 12.98
N GLU A 51 -30.48 11.95 13.45
CA GLU A 51 -31.16 13.02 12.74
C GLU A 51 -30.28 13.57 11.60
N SER A 52 -30.96 14.11 10.60
CA SER A 52 -30.55 14.69 9.32
C SER A 52 -29.20 15.42 9.23
N GLU A 53 -28.46 15.12 8.17
CA GLU A 53 -27.29 15.84 7.66
C GLU A 53 -27.70 17.20 7.04
N GLU A 54 -27.33 18.30 7.69
CA GLU A 54 -27.13 19.60 7.03
C GLU A 54 -25.72 20.12 7.37
N ASP A 55 -25.01 20.54 6.31
CA ASP A 55 -23.82 21.40 6.27
C ASP A 55 -22.75 21.24 7.35
N VAL A 56 -21.81 20.32 7.12
CA VAL A 56 -20.51 20.31 7.82
C VAL A 56 -19.48 21.08 6.98
N PRO A 57 -19.02 22.28 7.40
CA PRO A 57 -17.96 23.00 6.70
C PRO A 57 -16.62 22.27 6.83
N PRO A 58 -15.67 22.49 5.90
CA PRO A 58 -14.39 21.78 5.89
C PRO A 58 -13.63 22.02 7.20
N ARG A 59 -13.11 20.92 7.77
CA ARG A 59 -12.27 20.93 8.98
C ARG A 59 -11.01 21.74 8.72
N LYS A 60 -10.99 22.98 9.21
CA LYS A 60 -9.76 23.76 9.37
C LYS A 60 -9.01 23.20 10.57
N TYR A 61 -7.85 22.60 10.34
CA TYR A 61 -6.90 22.33 11.42
C TYR A 61 -6.47 23.67 12.00
N ARG A 62 -6.92 23.95 13.23
CA ARG A 62 -6.61 25.17 13.97
C ARG A 62 -5.38 24.90 14.83
N ILE A 63 -4.20 25.09 14.26
CA ILE A 63 -2.96 25.17 15.05
C ILE A 63 -3.04 26.43 15.91
N LYS A 64 -2.89 26.30 17.22
CA LYS A 64 -2.88 27.44 18.15
C LYS A 64 -1.63 28.27 17.88
N ALA A 65 -1.80 29.46 17.33
CA ALA A 65 -0.74 30.45 17.24
C ALA A 65 -0.28 30.84 18.66
N VAL A 66 0.99 30.59 18.97
CA VAL A 66 1.66 31.13 20.17
C VAL A 66 1.92 32.62 19.90
N SER A 67 1.38 33.47 20.77
CA SER A 67 1.53 34.92 20.66
C SER A 67 2.99 35.33 20.86
N ALA A 68 3.63 35.83 19.80
CA ALA A 68 4.92 36.48 19.90
C ALA A 68 4.79 37.77 20.72
N SER A 69 5.61 37.88 21.77
CA SER A 69 5.79 39.12 22.52
C SER A 69 6.62 40.11 21.68
N PRO A 70 6.38 41.43 21.81
CA PRO A 70 6.95 42.44 20.91
C PRO A 70 8.45 42.66 21.14
N SER A 71 9.16 42.78 20.02
CA SER A 71 10.58 43.14 19.90
C SER A 71 10.81 44.60 20.35
N PRO A 72 11.90 44.91 21.08
CA PRO A 72 12.21 46.29 21.46
C PRO A 72 12.77 47.09 20.26
N GLU A 73 12.28 48.33 20.14
CA GLU A 73 12.67 49.31 19.12
C GLU A 73 14.16 49.69 19.18
N PRO A 74 14.75 50.12 18.04
CA PRO A 74 16.14 50.54 17.99
C PRO A 74 16.32 51.98 18.49
N GLU A 75 17.24 52.16 19.44
CA GLU A 75 17.72 53.48 19.85
C GLU A 75 18.53 54.14 18.73
N SER A 76 18.31 55.45 18.60
CA SER A 76 18.75 56.31 17.52
C SER A 76 20.11 56.97 17.78
N ASP A 77 20.80 57.24 16.68
CA ASP A 77 22.07 57.94 16.57
C ASP A 77 22.10 59.32 17.24
N VAL A 78 23.22 59.62 17.93
CA VAL A 78 23.72 60.99 18.10
C VAL A 78 25.25 61.03 17.90
N GLU A 79 25.61 61.50 16.70
CA GLU A 79 26.71 62.41 16.32
C GLU A 79 27.81 62.79 17.36
N ARG A 80 29.08 62.55 16.95
CA ARG A 80 30.09 63.59 16.55
C ARG A 80 31.49 63.56 17.22
N ALA A 81 32.49 63.63 16.33
CA ALA A 81 33.81 64.30 16.41
C ALA A 81 35.09 63.55 16.85
N HIS A 82 35.97 63.37 15.85
CA HIS A 82 37.46 63.26 15.83
C HIS A 82 38.21 64.35 16.63
N PRO A 83 39.58 64.38 16.70
CA PRO A 83 40.64 63.35 16.51
C PRO A 83 41.73 63.39 17.63
N GLN A 84 42.70 62.44 17.64
CA GLN A 84 44.15 62.75 17.64
C GLN A 84 45.07 61.52 17.70
N ASP A 85 46.25 61.73 17.10
CA ASP A 85 47.43 60.87 16.93
C ASP A 85 48.01 60.24 18.21
N GLY A 86 48.77 59.15 18.04
CA GLY A 86 49.85 58.82 18.99
C GLY A 86 50.23 57.35 19.15
N THR A 87 51.16 56.89 18.32
CA THR A 87 52.33 56.05 18.64
C THR A 87 52.27 54.85 19.62
N SER A 88 52.84 53.75 19.11
CA SER A 88 53.74 52.77 19.75
C SER A 88 53.21 51.75 20.76
N GLY A 89 53.21 50.49 20.32
CA GLY A 89 53.92 49.36 20.96
C GLY A 89 53.51 48.93 22.37
N THR A 90 53.09 47.66 22.51
CA THR A 90 53.77 46.62 23.30
C THR A 90 52.88 45.37 23.41
N SER A 91 53.52 44.22 23.27
CA SER A 91 53.05 42.85 23.49
C SER A 91 52.34 42.61 24.83
N HIS A 92 51.24 41.84 24.81
CA HIS A 92 50.98 40.77 25.81
C HIS A 92 49.78 39.88 25.39
N ALA A 93 50.03 38.58 25.26
CA ALA A 93 49.03 37.51 25.34
C ALA A 93 48.79 37.11 26.82
N PRO A 94 47.92 36.13 27.13
CA PRO A 94 46.49 36.03 26.82
C PRO A 94 45.65 36.01 28.12
N ARG A 95 44.45 36.60 28.12
CA ARG A 95 43.55 36.58 29.28
C ARG A 95 42.39 35.62 29.03
N ARG A 96 42.38 34.51 29.78
CA ARG A 96 41.26 33.57 29.93
C ARG A 96 39.99 34.32 30.34
N THR A 97 38.93 34.20 29.54
CA THR A 97 37.56 34.52 29.95
C THR A 97 36.74 33.24 30.06
N ARG A 98 36.60 32.84 31.33
CA ARG A 98 35.43 32.25 31.98
C ARG A 98 34.23 31.97 31.07
N SER A 99 33.99 30.68 30.85
CA SER A 99 32.73 30.10 30.38
C SER A 99 31.57 30.50 31.31
N GLU A 100 30.65 31.30 30.78
CA GLU A 100 29.32 31.51 31.36
C GLU A 100 28.44 30.31 31.00
N SER A 101 28.09 29.54 32.03
CA SER A 101 27.09 28.49 31.99
C SER A 101 25.71 29.12 31.79
N LEU A 102 25.06 28.79 30.68
CA LEU A 102 23.66 29.13 30.43
C LEU A 102 22.74 28.42 31.44
N PRO A 103 21.63 29.05 31.86
CA PRO A 103 20.66 28.42 32.74
C PRO A 103 19.88 27.34 31.97
N LEU A 104 19.87 26.12 32.52
CA LEU A 104 18.92 25.08 32.14
C LEU A 104 17.50 25.63 32.37
N HIS A 105 16.76 25.81 31.29
CA HIS A 105 15.31 25.96 31.35
C HIS A 105 14.71 24.56 31.41
N ASP A 106 14.06 24.23 32.52
CA ASP A 106 13.20 23.06 32.65
C ASP A 106 12.01 23.24 31.69
N VAL A 107 12.09 22.60 30.53
CA VAL A 107 10.95 22.42 29.63
C VAL A 107 10.23 21.18 30.14
N GLU A 108 9.07 21.37 30.77
CA GLU A 108 8.18 20.27 31.08
C GLU A 108 7.77 19.58 29.77
N PRO A 109 7.96 18.27 29.63
CA PRO A 109 7.59 17.55 28.43
C PRO A 109 6.07 17.61 28.26
N ALA A 110 5.63 18.07 27.10
CA ALA A 110 4.25 17.92 26.68
C ALA A 110 3.92 16.42 26.66
N GLU A 111 2.89 16.03 27.40
CA GLU A 111 2.30 14.70 27.29
C GLU A 111 1.64 14.60 25.92
N ASP A 112 2.42 14.22 24.92
CA ASP A 112 1.89 13.78 23.63
C ASP A 112 1.15 12.47 23.88
N ASP A 113 -0.15 12.50 23.63
CA ASP A 113 -1.00 11.30 23.48
C ASP A 113 -0.45 10.49 22.30
N ILE A 114 0.57 9.67 22.58
CA ILE A 114 1.05 8.61 21.69
C ILE A 114 -0.12 7.61 21.63
N GLU A 115 -0.90 7.69 20.56
CA GLU A 115 -1.76 6.59 20.16
C GLU A 115 -0.86 5.34 20.10
N GLU A 116 -1.08 4.40 21.03
CA GLU A 116 -0.45 3.09 21.01
C GLU A 116 -0.77 2.43 19.66
N GLU A 117 0.08 2.64 18.65
CA GLU A 117 0.06 1.86 17.43
C GLU A 117 0.26 0.41 17.88
N GLU A 118 -0.83 -0.36 17.81
CA GLU A 118 -0.83 -1.78 18.09
C GLU A 118 0.38 -2.40 17.36
N ASP A 119 1.31 -2.94 18.15
CA ASP A 119 2.44 -3.73 17.69
C ASP A 119 1.87 -4.86 16.82
N TYR A 120 1.86 -4.63 15.51
CA TYR A 120 1.59 -5.66 14.52
C TYR A 120 2.79 -6.58 14.55
N GLY A 121 2.82 -7.42 15.59
CA GLY A 121 3.76 -8.50 15.74
C GLY A 121 3.83 -9.21 14.41
N TYR A 122 5.02 -9.17 13.81
CA TYR A 122 5.37 -9.92 12.61
C TYR A 122 4.84 -11.34 12.81
N GLY A 123 3.70 -11.62 12.20
CA GLY A 123 3.16 -12.95 12.12
C GLY A 123 4.24 -13.77 11.47
N ASP A 124 4.87 -14.62 12.27
CA ASP A 124 5.76 -15.67 11.82
C ASP A 124 5.15 -16.25 10.55
N HIS A 125 5.89 -16.12 9.45
CA HIS A 125 5.49 -16.54 8.12
C HIS A 125 5.31 -18.07 8.20
N GLU A 126 4.11 -18.51 8.59
CA GLU A 126 3.73 -19.92 8.49
C GLU A 126 3.93 -20.30 7.03
N GLY A 127 4.82 -21.28 6.84
CA GLY A 127 5.47 -21.55 5.59
C GLY A 127 4.52 -21.65 4.41
N ASP A 128 4.98 -21.11 3.29
CA ASP A 128 4.57 -21.53 1.96
C ASP A 128 4.65 -23.07 1.92
N ASN A 129 3.51 -23.72 2.16
CA ASN A 129 3.26 -25.03 1.60
C ASN A 129 3.22 -24.79 0.10
N GLU A 130 4.33 -25.10 -0.56
CA GLU A 130 4.39 -25.42 -1.99
C GLU A 130 3.42 -26.58 -2.24
N GLU A 131 2.11 -26.30 -2.29
CA GLU A 131 1.12 -27.25 -2.75
C GLU A 131 1.29 -27.38 -4.26
N ASP A 132 1.74 -28.57 -4.66
CA ASP A 132 1.90 -29.07 -6.03
C ASP A 132 0.93 -28.40 -7.01
N GLU A 133 1.48 -27.67 -7.98
CA GLU A 133 0.75 -27.11 -9.12
C GLU A 133 0.36 -28.25 -10.08
N ASP A 134 -0.61 -29.07 -9.67
CA ASP A 134 -1.28 -29.99 -10.58
C ASP A 134 -2.04 -29.17 -11.63
N GLU A 135 -1.56 -29.24 -12.87
CA GLU A 135 -2.16 -28.64 -14.06
C GLU A 135 -3.62 -29.08 -14.19
N LEU A 136 -4.54 -28.21 -13.79
CA LEU A 136 -5.97 -28.51 -13.72
C LEU A 136 -6.54 -28.64 -15.15
N PRO A 137 -7.11 -29.80 -15.53
CA PRO A 137 -7.70 -29.97 -16.85
C PRO A 137 -8.89 -29.03 -17.03
N GLU A 138 -8.93 -28.30 -18.15
CA GLU A 138 -10.02 -27.41 -18.54
C GLU A 138 -11.35 -28.19 -18.66
N PRO A 139 -12.34 -28.01 -17.77
CA PRO A 139 -13.60 -28.74 -17.87
C PRO A 139 -14.55 -27.98 -18.80
N LEU A 140 -15.12 -28.69 -19.77
CA LEU A 140 -16.35 -28.28 -20.44
C LEU A 140 -17.50 -28.43 -19.43
N TYR A 141 -18.01 -27.32 -18.89
CA TYR A 141 -19.06 -27.35 -17.87
C TYR A 141 -20.45 -27.56 -18.49
N ASP A 142 -21.24 -28.50 -17.95
CA ASP A 142 -22.69 -28.50 -18.16
C ASP A 142 -23.35 -27.36 -17.36
N THR A 143 -24.57 -26.97 -17.74
CA THR A 143 -25.29 -25.84 -17.12
C THR A 143 -25.61 -26.04 -15.64
N GLU A 144 -25.79 -27.29 -15.21
CA GLU A 144 -26.04 -27.63 -13.79
C GLU A 144 -24.76 -27.45 -12.95
N THR A 145 -23.60 -27.75 -13.53
CA THR A 145 -22.29 -27.50 -12.94
C THR A 145 -21.97 -26.01 -12.90
N ALA A 146 -22.34 -25.25 -13.92
CA ALA A 146 -22.17 -23.80 -13.96
C ALA A 146 -22.91 -23.10 -12.80
N ALA A 147 -24.20 -23.40 -12.60
CA ALA A 147 -24.97 -22.82 -11.49
C ALA A 147 -24.39 -23.20 -10.12
N ARG A 148 -23.94 -24.44 -9.96
CA ARG A 148 -23.26 -24.89 -8.73
C ARG A 148 -21.94 -24.16 -8.50
N VAL A 149 -21.15 -23.92 -9.54
CA VAL A 149 -19.90 -23.14 -9.45
C VAL A 149 -20.19 -21.69 -9.05
N ALA A 150 -21.20 -21.05 -9.66
CA ALA A 150 -21.63 -19.71 -9.31
C ALA A 150 -22.04 -19.63 -7.82
N GLN A 151 -22.89 -20.56 -7.36
CA GLN A 151 -23.30 -20.60 -5.96
C GLN A 151 -22.13 -20.82 -5.01
N ASN A 152 -21.19 -21.71 -5.35
CA ASN A 152 -19.99 -21.92 -4.55
C ASN A 152 -19.13 -20.66 -4.44
N LEU A 153 -19.08 -19.83 -5.48
CA LEU A 153 -18.39 -18.54 -5.46
C LEU A 153 -19.12 -17.53 -4.58
N VAL A 154 -20.45 -17.48 -4.63
CA VAL A 154 -21.27 -16.61 -3.76
C VAL A 154 -21.10 -17.00 -2.29
N ASP A 155 -21.24 -18.29 -1.99
CA ASP A 155 -21.10 -18.82 -0.63
C ASP A 155 -19.69 -18.55 -0.10
N ALA A 156 -18.68 -18.71 -0.95
CA ALA A 156 -17.31 -18.32 -0.64
C ALA A 156 -17.23 -16.81 -0.33
N LEU A 157 -17.66 -15.92 -1.22
CA LEU A 157 -17.59 -14.48 -0.99
C LEU A 157 -18.31 -14.05 0.32
N ALA A 158 -19.36 -14.76 0.73
CA ALA A 158 -20.08 -14.52 1.98
C ALA A 158 -19.38 -15.07 3.23
N GLU A 159 -18.83 -16.29 3.17
CA GLU A 159 -18.21 -16.96 4.31
C GLU A 159 -16.76 -16.52 4.52
N ALA A 160 -16.50 -15.30 5.03
CA ALA A 160 -15.18 -14.67 5.31
C ALA A 160 -14.09 -15.56 5.98
N LYS A 161 -13.69 -16.66 5.34
CA LYS A 161 -12.79 -17.71 5.79
C LYS A 161 -11.77 -17.95 4.69
N ASP A 162 -10.52 -18.13 5.09
CA ASP A 162 -9.39 -18.18 4.17
C ASP A 162 -9.32 -19.43 3.28
N ASN A 163 -10.14 -20.46 3.56
CA ASN A 163 -10.11 -21.75 2.86
C ASN A 163 -11.02 -21.83 1.62
N GLN A 164 -11.07 -20.75 0.82
CA GLN A 164 -11.88 -20.71 -0.39
C GLN A 164 -11.04 -21.03 -1.61
N ARG A 165 -10.80 -22.33 -1.82
CA ARG A 165 -10.08 -22.84 -3.00
C ARG A 165 -10.63 -22.30 -4.32
N CYS A 166 -11.96 -22.09 -4.42
CA CYS A 166 -12.59 -21.50 -5.60
C CYS A 166 -12.23 -20.03 -5.84
N LEU A 167 -11.83 -19.26 -4.82
CA LEU A 167 -11.40 -17.87 -4.97
C LEU A 167 -9.91 -17.70 -5.29
N GLN A 168 -9.11 -18.77 -5.14
CA GLN A 168 -7.66 -18.70 -5.32
C GLN A 168 -7.21 -18.18 -6.70
N PRO A 169 -7.83 -18.57 -7.84
CA PRO A 169 -7.44 -18.02 -9.14
C PRO A 169 -7.60 -16.50 -9.21
N PHE A 170 -8.69 -15.97 -8.65
CA PHE A 170 -8.98 -14.53 -8.61
C PHE A 170 -8.03 -13.81 -7.66
N LYS A 171 -7.76 -14.39 -6.49
CA LYS A 171 -6.78 -13.86 -5.53
C LYS A 171 -5.38 -13.78 -6.13
N LYS A 172 -4.89 -14.86 -6.76
CA LYS A 172 -3.57 -14.92 -7.40
C LYS A 172 -3.46 -13.85 -8.49
N ALA A 173 -4.43 -13.79 -9.42
CA ALA A 173 -4.43 -12.79 -10.48
C ALA A 173 -4.48 -11.35 -9.93
N ALA A 174 -5.39 -11.09 -8.97
CA ALA A 174 -5.55 -9.77 -8.36
C ALA A 174 -4.27 -9.25 -7.69
N ARG A 175 -3.49 -10.13 -7.06
CA ARG A 175 -2.23 -9.75 -6.41
C ARG A 175 -1.11 -9.40 -7.40
N VAL A 176 -1.16 -9.89 -8.64
CA VAL A 176 -0.14 -9.65 -9.68
C VAL A 176 -0.47 -8.42 -10.55
N ILE A 177 -1.75 -8.07 -10.67
CA ILE A 177 -2.22 -6.93 -11.47
C ILE A 177 -1.50 -5.60 -11.13
N PRO A 178 -1.29 -5.22 -9.85
CA PRO A 178 -0.57 -4.00 -9.51
C PRO A 178 0.86 -3.94 -10.05
N HIS A 179 1.53 -5.08 -10.21
CA HIS A 179 2.91 -5.17 -10.70
C HIS A 179 3.00 -5.14 -12.22
N LEU A 180 2.01 -5.71 -12.92
CA LEU A 180 2.08 -5.91 -14.37
C LEU A 180 1.28 -4.90 -15.19
N ILE A 181 0.18 -4.40 -14.65
CA ILE A 181 -0.73 -3.52 -15.39
C ILE A 181 -0.59 -2.09 -14.89
N ASN A 182 -1.10 -1.81 -13.69
CA ASN A 182 -1.06 -0.49 -13.09
C ASN A 182 -1.26 -0.62 -11.58
N PRO A 183 -0.37 -0.05 -10.75
CA PRO A 183 -0.47 -0.18 -9.30
C PRO A 183 -1.72 0.49 -8.74
N PHE A 184 -2.36 1.45 -9.40
CA PHE A 184 -3.54 2.15 -8.88
C PHE A 184 -4.84 1.77 -9.59
N LEU A 185 -4.82 0.67 -10.34
CA LEU A 185 -5.98 0.19 -11.07
C LEU A 185 -7.12 -0.25 -10.13
N SER A 186 -8.32 0.26 -10.37
CA SER A 186 -9.56 -0.35 -9.86
C SER A 186 -9.98 -1.46 -10.83
N ILE A 187 -9.85 -2.71 -10.42
CA ILE A 187 -10.19 -3.89 -11.22
C ILE A 187 -11.67 -3.85 -11.55
N GLY A 188 -12.54 -3.64 -10.56
CA GLY A 188 -13.99 -3.58 -10.77
C GLY A 188 -14.40 -2.50 -11.76
N SER A 189 -13.89 -1.27 -11.60
CA SER A 189 -14.20 -0.17 -12.51
C SER A 189 -13.67 -0.41 -13.92
N SER A 190 -12.49 -1.02 -14.05
CA SER A 190 -11.88 -1.32 -15.35
C SER A 190 -12.68 -2.39 -16.10
N ILE A 191 -13.18 -3.41 -15.39
CA ILE A 191 -14.06 -4.43 -15.98
C ILE A 191 -15.40 -3.82 -16.39
N GLU A 192 -16.04 -3.07 -15.51
CA GLU A 192 -17.33 -2.44 -15.79
C GLU A 192 -17.26 -1.49 -16.99
N CYS A 193 -16.21 -0.67 -17.06
CA CYS A 193 -16.02 0.25 -18.17
C CYS A 193 -15.59 -0.50 -19.45
N GLY A 194 -14.67 -1.45 -19.35
CA GLY A 194 -14.21 -2.26 -20.48
C GLY A 194 -15.33 -3.05 -21.15
N LEU A 195 -16.28 -3.57 -20.37
CA LEU A 195 -17.48 -4.24 -20.86
C LEU A 195 -18.45 -3.34 -21.64
N ARG A 196 -18.46 -2.05 -21.35
CA ARG A 196 -19.30 -1.06 -22.05
C ARG A 196 -18.67 -0.56 -23.33
N ILE A 197 -17.36 -0.76 -23.51
CA ILE A 197 -16.62 -0.35 -24.70
C ILE A 197 -16.84 -1.42 -25.77
N ASP A 198 -17.75 -1.14 -26.69
CA ASP A 198 -17.98 -1.95 -27.86
C ASP A 198 -16.94 -1.62 -28.95
N PRO A 199 -16.10 -2.60 -29.37
CA PRO A 199 -15.06 -2.36 -30.38
C PRO A 199 -15.64 -2.00 -31.76
N ASP A 200 -16.91 -2.32 -32.02
CA ASP A 200 -17.58 -2.04 -33.29
C ASP A 200 -18.26 -0.66 -33.30
N LEU A 201 -18.32 0.03 -32.17
CA LEU A 201 -18.90 1.38 -32.05
C LEU A 201 -17.82 2.47 -32.06
N THR A 202 -18.13 3.59 -32.69
CA THR A 202 -17.32 4.81 -32.62
C THR A 202 -17.35 5.41 -31.22
N PHE A 203 -16.34 6.21 -30.86
CA PHE A 203 -16.28 6.91 -29.57
C PHE A 203 -17.52 7.79 -29.31
N GLU A 204 -18.07 8.44 -30.34
CA GLU A 204 -19.29 9.24 -30.22
C GLU A 204 -20.51 8.38 -29.84
N GLU A 205 -20.61 7.16 -30.37
CA GLU A 205 -21.66 6.20 -30.05
C GLU A 205 -21.49 5.61 -28.64
N GLN A 206 -20.24 5.33 -28.21
CA GLN A 206 -19.93 4.86 -26.86
C GLN A 206 -20.23 5.92 -25.79
N ASN A 207 -19.93 7.19 -26.06
CA ASN A 207 -20.20 8.31 -25.14
C ASN A 207 -21.71 8.51 -24.93
N PHE A 208 -22.53 8.22 -25.95
CA PHE A 208 -23.98 8.22 -25.85
C PHE A 208 -24.52 7.07 -24.99
N ALA A 209 -23.78 5.95 -24.89
CA ALA A 209 -24.16 4.74 -24.17
C ALA A 209 -23.82 4.75 -22.66
N GLY A 210 -23.34 5.87 -22.12
CA GLY A 210 -23.22 6.07 -20.67
C GLY A 210 -21.81 6.26 -20.11
N ILE A 211 -20.77 6.27 -20.95
CA ILE A 211 -19.41 6.65 -20.55
C ILE A 211 -19.26 8.19 -20.65
N LYS A 212 -20.07 8.92 -19.88
CA LYS A 212 -20.02 10.39 -19.92
C LYS A 212 -18.73 10.89 -19.27
N ASN A 213 -18.08 11.85 -19.91
CA ASN A 213 -16.89 12.60 -19.43
C ASN A 213 -15.54 11.85 -19.47
N MET A 214 -15.41 10.73 -20.18
CA MET A 214 -14.09 10.16 -20.46
C MET A 214 -13.53 10.69 -21.78
N THR A 215 -12.22 10.91 -21.85
CA THR A 215 -11.54 11.20 -23.11
C THR A 215 -11.39 9.91 -23.92
N GLU A 216 -11.27 10.03 -25.24
CA GLU A 216 -11.04 8.86 -26.12
C GLU A 216 -9.79 8.07 -25.68
N SER A 217 -8.70 8.78 -25.34
CA SER A 217 -7.48 8.17 -24.82
C SER A 217 -7.72 7.35 -23.56
N LEU A 218 -8.56 7.83 -22.64
CA LEU A 218 -8.87 7.13 -21.40
C LEU A 218 -9.73 5.88 -21.67
N CYS A 219 -10.67 5.93 -22.62
CA CYS A 219 -11.44 4.75 -23.03
C CYS A 219 -10.51 3.65 -23.58
N TRP A 220 -9.58 4.01 -24.48
CA TRP A 220 -8.61 3.04 -25.01
C TRP A 220 -7.71 2.46 -23.92
N GLU A 221 -7.25 3.28 -22.99
CA GLU A 221 -6.45 2.84 -21.85
C GLU A 221 -7.23 1.85 -20.98
N ILE A 222 -8.46 2.18 -20.59
CA ILE A 222 -9.33 1.30 -19.80
C ILE A 222 -9.62 -0.01 -20.53
N LYS A 223 -9.90 0.05 -21.84
CA LYS A 223 -10.09 -1.16 -22.66
C LYS A 223 -8.84 -2.03 -22.64
N SER A 224 -7.66 -1.42 -22.76
CA SER A 224 -6.39 -2.15 -22.68
C SER A 224 -6.18 -2.80 -21.31
N PHE A 225 -6.60 -2.15 -20.22
CA PHE A 225 -6.55 -2.74 -18.88
C PHE A 225 -7.51 -3.92 -18.76
N TYR A 226 -8.75 -3.78 -19.25
CA TYR A 226 -9.72 -4.86 -19.27
C TYR A 226 -9.20 -6.09 -20.05
N ASP A 227 -8.60 -5.88 -21.22
CA ASP A 227 -8.07 -6.97 -22.05
C ASP A 227 -6.93 -7.70 -21.34
N ARG A 228 -6.00 -6.96 -20.73
CA ARG A 228 -4.90 -7.54 -19.95
C ARG A 228 -5.38 -8.26 -18.68
N ILE A 229 -6.38 -7.72 -17.97
CA ILE A 229 -7.00 -8.41 -16.83
C ILE A 229 -7.64 -9.73 -17.28
N SER A 230 -8.37 -9.70 -18.41
CA SER A 230 -9.06 -10.88 -18.95
C SER A 230 -8.07 -11.96 -19.39
N GLU A 231 -6.93 -11.57 -19.97
CA GLU A 231 -5.82 -12.48 -20.30
C GLU A 231 -5.18 -13.08 -19.06
N MET A 232 -4.94 -12.27 -18.01
CA MET A 232 -4.32 -12.73 -16.76
C MET A 232 -5.25 -13.59 -15.88
N CYS A 233 -6.57 -13.41 -16.00
CA CYS A 233 -7.55 -14.14 -15.22
C CYS A 233 -8.67 -14.73 -16.10
N PRO A 234 -8.42 -15.81 -16.86
CA PRO A 234 -9.46 -16.45 -17.67
C PRO A 234 -10.68 -16.93 -16.84
N ALA A 235 -10.47 -17.24 -15.57
CA ALA A 235 -11.55 -17.59 -14.63
C ALA A 235 -12.54 -16.43 -14.40
N LEU A 236 -12.08 -15.18 -14.50
CA LEU A 236 -12.94 -13.98 -14.43
C LEU A 236 -13.88 -13.90 -15.63
N VAL A 237 -13.38 -14.13 -16.84
CA VAL A 237 -14.21 -14.16 -18.05
C VAL A 237 -15.30 -15.24 -17.92
N LYS A 238 -14.94 -16.44 -17.45
CA LYS A 238 -15.91 -17.50 -17.17
C LYS A 238 -16.92 -17.08 -16.08
N ALA A 239 -16.46 -16.40 -15.03
CA ALA A 239 -17.33 -15.93 -13.95
C ALA A 239 -18.33 -14.86 -14.42
N MET A 240 -17.97 -14.00 -15.39
CA MET A 240 -18.88 -13.02 -15.96
C MET A 240 -20.13 -13.69 -16.57
N ASP A 241 -19.94 -14.76 -17.33
CA ASP A 241 -21.05 -15.53 -17.90
C ASP A 241 -21.90 -16.20 -16.80
N LEU A 242 -21.24 -16.74 -15.76
CA LEU A 242 -21.92 -17.38 -14.63
C LEU A 242 -22.81 -16.40 -13.84
N PHE A 243 -22.38 -15.15 -13.72
CA PHE A 243 -23.07 -14.10 -13.00
C PHE A 243 -23.92 -13.18 -13.89
N ALA A 244 -24.18 -13.55 -15.15
CA ALA A 244 -24.98 -12.74 -16.07
C ALA A 244 -26.38 -12.39 -15.51
N ASN A 245 -26.94 -13.23 -14.64
CA ASN A 245 -28.23 -13.00 -13.98
C ASN A 245 -28.12 -12.48 -12.53
N ASP A 246 -26.91 -12.32 -12.00
CA ASP A 246 -26.65 -11.79 -10.66
C ASP A 246 -25.46 -10.80 -10.67
N PRO A 247 -25.70 -9.56 -11.16
CA PRO A 247 -24.65 -8.53 -11.22
C PRO A 247 -24.08 -8.16 -9.83
N ALA A 248 -24.88 -8.30 -8.76
CA ALA A 248 -24.44 -7.97 -7.40
C ALA A 248 -23.40 -8.99 -6.87
N ALA A 249 -23.58 -10.27 -7.19
CA ALA A 249 -22.56 -11.28 -6.91
C ALA A 249 -21.28 -11.04 -7.71
N PHE A 250 -21.38 -10.65 -8.99
CA PHE A 250 -20.21 -10.30 -9.79
C PHE A 250 -19.46 -9.06 -9.25
N GLU A 251 -20.20 -8.03 -8.83
CA GLU A 251 -19.63 -6.85 -8.18
C GLU A 251 -18.88 -7.23 -6.88
N SER A 252 -19.43 -8.17 -6.11
CA SER A 252 -18.78 -8.69 -4.90
C SER A 252 -17.47 -9.42 -5.21
N LEU A 253 -17.40 -10.17 -6.31
CA LEU A 253 -16.16 -10.79 -6.79
C LEU A 253 -15.13 -9.73 -7.21
N CYS A 254 -15.55 -8.69 -7.93
CA CYS A 254 -14.66 -7.58 -8.31
C CYS A 254 -14.08 -6.87 -7.07
N LYS A 255 -14.93 -6.56 -6.07
CA LYS A 255 -14.50 -5.99 -4.79
C LYS A 255 -13.52 -6.90 -4.05
N TYR A 256 -13.72 -8.21 -4.12
CA TYR A 256 -12.77 -9.19 -3.57
C TYR A 256 -11.41 -9.11 -4.27
N MET A 257 -11.38 -8.99 -5.60
CA MET A 257 -10.13 -8.80 -6.35
C MET A 257 -9.46 -7.48 -5.98
N ASP A 258 -10.19 -6.35 -5.96
CA ASP A 258 -9.66 -5.04 -5.54
C ASP A 258 -9.05 -5.09 -4.14
N LYS A 259 -9.72 -5.76 -3.19
CA LYS A 259 -9.19 -5.98 -1.84
C LYS A 259 -7.83 -6.69 -1.87
N ASN A 260 -7.69 -7.73 -2.69
CA ASN A 260 -6.45 -8.51 -2.77
C ASN A 260 -5.33 -7.78 -3.53
N ALA A 261 -5.67 -6.99 -4.56
CA ALA A 261 -4.73 -6.07 -5.21
C ALA A 261 -4.20 -5.04 -4.21
N ASN A 262 -5.09 -4.44 -3.40
CA ASN A 262 -4.72 -3.51 -2.33
C ASN A 262 -3.83 -4.16 -1.27
N ALA A 263 -4.12 -5.40 -0.91
CA ALA A 263 -3.28 -6.17 0.02
C ALA A 263 -1.87 -6.40 -0.54
N ALA A 264 -1.75 -6.80 -1.81
CA ALA A 264 -0.44 -6.96 -2.45
C ALA A 264 0.40 -5.68 -2.39
N ARG A 265 -0.19 -4.54 -2.76
CA ARG A 265 0.48 -3.23 -2.68
C ARG A 265 0.94 -2.89 -1.27
N ARG A 266 0.10 -3.17 -0.27
CA ARG A 266 0.44 -2.95 1.15
C ARG A 266 1.63 -3.81 1.56
N ASP A 267 1.61 -5.09 1.17
CA ASP A 267 2.69 -6.03 1.46
C ASP A 267 4.00 -5.54 0.81
N ASP A 268 3.95 -5.08 -0.43
CA ASP A 268 5.12 -4.55 -1.15
C ASP A 268 5.65 -3.26 -0.50
N CYS A 269 4.76 -2.30 -0.19
CA CYS A 269 5.16 -1.08 0.52
C CYS A 269 5.78 -1.39 1.88
N SER A 270 5.25 -2.39 2.59
CA SER A 270 5.82 -2.87 3.86
C SER A 270 7.22 -3.45 3.63
N ARG A 271 7.38 -4.35 2.67
CA ARG A 271 8.68 -4.95 2.30
C ARG A 271 9.69 -3.88 1.91
N ILE A 272 9.32 -2.94 1.05
CA ILE A 272 10.18 -1.82 0.65
C ILE A 272 10.59 -1.01 1.88
N ARG A 273 9.67 -0.65 2.78
CA ARG A 273 9.98 0.08 4.01
C ARG A 273 11.03 -0.63 4.88
N HIS A 274 10.99 -1.96 4.95
CA HIS A 274 11.95 -2.74 5.73
C HIS A 274 13.29 -2.95 5.03
N HIS A 275 13.28 -3.11 3.70
CA HIS A 275 14.49 -3.40 2.93
C HIS A 275 15.20 -2.16 2.39
N VAL A 276 14.53 -1.01 2.29
CA VAL A 276 15.11 0.21 1.68
C VAL A 276 16.41 0.63 2.36
N LEU A 277 16.54 0.44 3.68
CA LEU A 277 17.76 0.77 4.41
C LEU A 277 18.98 -0.05 3.96
N ILE A 278 18.77 -1.27 3.46
CA ILE A 278 19.85 -2.14 2.95
C ILE A 278 20.43 -1.54 1.65
N TYR A 279 19.64 -0.77 0.92
CA TYR A 279 20.01 -0.18 -0.36
C TYR A 279 20.60 1.23 -0.25
N ILE A 280 20.46 1.87 0.92
CA ILE A 280 21.05 3.19 1.17
C ILE A 280 22.50 3.00 1.60
N ASP A 281 23.41 3.54 0.81
CA ASP A 281 24.83 3.50 1.12
C ASP A 281 25.12 4.37 2.37
N ASP A 282 26.10 3.98 3.18
CA ASP A 282 26.58 4.72 4.37
C ASP A 282 25.56 4.91 5.52
N ILE A 283 24.54 4.05 5.61
CA ILE A 283 23.63 3.98 6.77
C ILE A 283 23.62 2.54 7.34
N PRO A 284 23.63 2.37 8.67
CA PRO A 284 23.38 1.06 9.29
C PRO A 284 22.00 0.52 8.90
N SER A 285 21.93 -0.74 8.46
CA SER A 285 20.64 -1.41 8.17
C SER A 285 19.76 -1.59 9.42
N THR A 286 20.34 -1.38 10.61
CA THR A 286 19.68 -1.48 11.92
C THR A 286 19.21 -0.14 12.47
N LEU A 287 19.14 0.92 11.64
CA LEU A 287 18.65 2.22 12.08
C LEU A 287 17.21 2.10 12.58
N GLU A 288 16.92 2.57 13.79
CA GLU A 288 15.58 2.45 14.39
C GLU A 288 14.55 3.33 13.65
N LYS A 289 13.25 3.09 13.84
CA LYS A 289 12.18 3.79 13.09
C LYS A 289 12.21 5.31 13.33
N ASP A 290 12.43 5.71 14.58
CA ASP A 290 12.49 7.10 15.06
C ASP A 290 13.78 7.83 14.65
N GLU A 291 14.87 7.10 14.45
CA GLU A 291 16.14 7.63 13.96
C GLU A 291 16.16 7.89 12.43
N ARG A 292 15.10 7.52 11.69
CA ARG A 292 14.98 7.71 10.24
C ARG A 292 14.35 9.07 9.88
N GLY A 293 14.26 9.32 8.57
CA GLY A 293 13.60 10.52 8.04
C GLY A 293 14.43 11.77 8.30
N TRP A 294 13.82 12.80 8.90
CA TRP A 294 14.47 14.09 9.18
C TRP A 294 15.42 14.08 10.38
N HIS A 295 15.43 13.01 11.19
CA HIS A 295 16.38 12.84 12.31
C HIS A 295 17.76 12.33 11.88
N ASN A 296 17.90 11.83 10.65
CA ASN A 296 19.17 11.33 10.12
C ASN A 296 19.50 12.02 8.79
N ARG A 297 20.71 12.60 8.70
CA ARG A 297 21.14 13.40 7.55
C ARG A 297 20.99 12.65 6.23
N GLN A 298 21.38 11.39 6.16
CA GLN A 298 21.36 10.63 4.92
C GLN A 298 19.93 10.30 4.48
N THR A 299 19.06 9.84 5.38
CA THR A 299 17.64 9.63 5.03
C THR A 299 16.92 10.93 4.72
N ALA A 300 17.22 12.01 5.45
CA ALA A 300 16.66 13.34 5.23
C ALA A 300 17.04 13.86 3.84
N ARG A 301 18.31 13.70 3.45
CA ARG A 301 18.80 14.11 2.13
C ARG A 301 18.04 13.43 1.01
N LEU A 302 17.73 12.13 1.14
CA LEU A 302 16.97 11.36 0.16
C LEU A 302 15.52 11.85 0.04
N LEU A 303 14.90 12.26 1.14
CA LEU A 303 13.53 12.80 1.17
C LEU A 303 13.46 14.27 0.77
N CYS A 304 14.58 14.99 0.81
CA CYS A 304 14.65 16.41 0.45
C CYS A 304 14.23 16.63 -1.01
N PRO A 305 13.39 17.64 -1.29
CA PRO A 305 13.02 17.99 -2.66
C PRO A 305 14.26 18.29 -3.52
N GLN A 306 14.24 17.83 -4.77
CA GLN A 306 15.43 17.90 -5.63
C GLN A 306 15.96 19.33 -5.84
N ASP A 307 15.05 20.31 -5.93
CA ASP A 307 15.35 21.73 -6.12
C ASP A 307 15.81 22.44 -4.83
N GLN A 308 15.56 21.84 -3.67
CA GLN A 308 15.98 22.34 -2.36
C GLN A 308 17.24 21.64 -1.83
N LEU A 309 17.79 20.68 -2.59
CA LEU A 309 18.90 19.83 -2.16
C LEU A 309 20.19 20.61 -1.87
N GLU A 310 20.46 21.69 -2.62
CA GLU A 310 21.62 22.56 -2.37
C GLU A 310 21.49 23.30 -1.03
N GLU A 311 20.29 23.78 -0.69
CA GLU A 311 20.03 24.44 0.59
C GLU A 311 20.18 23.45 1.75
N PHE A 312 19.65 22.24 1.57
CA PHE A 312 19.82 21.15 2.53
C PHE A 312 21.29 20.79 2.74
N ASP A 313 22.08 20.66 1.67
CA ASP A 313 23.50 20.31 1.77
C ASP A 313 24.34 21.42 2.42
N ALA A 314 23.90 22.69 2.34
CA ALA A 314 24.55 23.82 2.99
C ALA A 314 24.37 23.84 4.52
N ASP A 315 23.15 23.56 5.02
CA ASP A 315 22.85 23.50 6.46
C ASP A 315 21.69 22.53 6.75
N TRP A 316 22.01 21.24 6.75
CA TRP A 316 21.00 20.18 6.86
C TRP A 316 20.25 20.20 8.21
N LEU A 317 20.90 20.62 9.29
CA LEU A 317 20.30 20.67 10.63
C LEU A 317 19.23 21.76 10.68
N ARG A 318 19.54 22.95 10.17
CA ARG A 318 18.55 24.03 10.06
C ARG A 318 17.37 23.58 9.20
N PHE A 319 17.66 23.03 8.02
CA PHE A 319 16.63 22.56 7.09
C PHE A 319 15.71 21.51 7.73
N ALA A 320 16.28 20.47 8.34
CA ALA A 320 15.51 19.42 9.00
C ALA A 320 14.65 19.97 10.15
N ASN A 321 15.17 20.88 10.97
CA ASN A 321 14.41 21.51 12.04
C ASN A 321 13.26 22.38 11.51
N GLU A 322 13.46 23.11 10.41
CA GLU A 322 12.39 23.87 9.75
C GLU A 322 11.27 22.97 9.24
N VAL A 323 11.62 21.82 8.64
CA VAL A 323 10.63 20.83 8.19
C VAL A 323 9.88 20.21 9.37
N MET A 324 10.59 19.73 10.39
CA MET A 324 9.97 19.10 11.56
C MET A 324 9.11 20.07 12.39
N SER A 325 9.46 21.35 12.41
CA SER A 325 8.66 22.40 13.07
C SER A 325 7.51 22.95 12.22
N GLY A 326 7.40 22.52 10.95
CA GLY A 326 6.41 23.00 10.00
C GLY A 326 6.65 24.43 9.50
N VAL A 327 7.82 25.01 9.75
CA VAL A 327 8.24 26.31 9.18
C VAL A 327 8.48 26.17 7.68
N ARG A 328 9.00 25.01 7.26
CA ARG A 328 9.16 24.63 5.86
C ARG A 328 8.17 23.54 5.51
N GLU A 329 7.22 23.88 4.64
CA GLU A 329 6.28 22.93 4.08
C GLU A 329 6.91 22.22 2.88
N ILE A 330 6.71 20.91 2.80
CA ILE A 330 7.04 20.06 1.65
C ILE A 330 5.71 19.46 1.20
N ASP A 331 5.29 19.75 -0.02
CA ASP A 331 3.98 19.36 -0.56
C ASP A 331 4.07 18.16 -1.52
N GLU A 332 2.94 17.80 -2.15
CA GLU A 332 2.88 16.67 -3.11
C GLU A 332 3.63 16.91 -4.43
N ASN A 333 3.97 18.16 -4.77
CA ASN A 333 4.73 18.53 -5.95
C ASN A 333 6.25 18.49 -5.70
N ASP A 334 6.64 18.54 -4.42
CA ASP A 334 8.02 18.47 -3.95
C ASP A 334 8.55 17.04 -3.96
N LEU A 335 8.89 16.56 -5.14
CA LEU A 335 9.38 15.20 -5.33
C LEU A 335 10.76 14.98 -4.69
N PRO A 336 10.96 13.85 -3.98
CA PRO A 336 12.17 13.58 -3.23
C PRO A 336 13.38 13.28 -4.11
N SER A 337 14.56 13.73 -3.69
CA SER A 337 15.81 13.64 -4.45
C SER A 337 16.24 12.21 -4.79
N PHE A 338 15.81 11.21 -4.01
CA PHE A 338 16.13 9.80 -4.30
C PHE A 338 15.55 9.31 -5.64
N LEU A 339 14.58 10.02 -6.22
CA LEU A 339 14.04 9.70 -7.55
C LEU A 339 15.03 10.06 -8.67
N TRP A 340 15.96 10.98 -8.43
CA TRP A 340 16.89 11.47 -9.45
C TRP A 340 18.24 10.74 -9.45
N ASP A 341 18.75 10.48 -10.65
CA ASP A 341 20.18 10.25 -10.85
C ASP A 341 20.91 11.60 -10.76
N GLN A 342 21.58 11.81 -9.62
CA GLN A 342 22.31 13.05 -9.30
C GLN A 342 23.46 13.37 -10.27
N THR A 343 23.89 12.41 -11.10
CA THR A 343 24.92 12.64 -12.13
C THR A 343 24.33 13.08 -13.48
N ALA A 344 23.01 12.88 -13.66
CA ALA A 344 22.27 13.19 -14.88
C ALA A 344 21.30 14.37 -14.71
N THR A 345 21.30 15.03 -13.55
CA THR A 345 20.49 16.22 -13.28
C THR A 345 20.96 17.41 -14.12
N ASP A 346 20.00 18.18 -14.63
CA ASP A 346 20.25 19.41 -15.38
C ASP A 346 19.36 20.53 -14.79
N PRO A 347 19.95 21.63 -14.28
CA PRO A 347 19.18 22.76 -13.76
C PRO A 347 18.18 23.37 -14.74
N ASN A 348 18.40 23.20 -16.05
CA ASN A 348 17.50 23.72 -17.09
C ASN A 348 16.40 22.72 -17.49
N ASN A 349 16.47 21.49 -16.98
CA ASN A 349 15.50 20.44 -17.27
C ASN A 349 15.20 19.64 -15.99
N PRO A 350 14.11 19.95 -15.27
CA PRO A 350 13.78 19.30 -13.99
C PRO A 350 13.53 17.79 -14.13
N TYR A 351 13.22 17.31 -15.34
CA TYR A 351 13.00 15.89 -15.60
C TYR A 351 14.29 15.11 -15.94
N ALA A 352 15.42 15.81 -16.11
CA ALA A 352 16.70 15.16 -16.40
C ALA A 352 17.11 14.28 -15.21
N GLY A 353 17.19 12.97 -15.44
CA GLY A 353 17.52 11.99 -14.39
C GLY A 353 16.35 11.56 -13.50
N LEU A 354 15.14 12.09 -13.70
CA LEU A 354 13.96 11.70 -12.91
C LEU A 354 13.64 10.20 -13.10
N CYS A 355 13.25 9.54 -12.00
CA CYS A 355 12.99 8.10 -11.90
C CYS A 355 14.19 7.22 -12.30
N ARG A 356 15.42 7.72 -12.13
CA ARG A 356 16.67 6.97 -12.38
C ARG A 356 17.60 6.94 -11.17
N GLY A 357 17.14 7.41 -10.02
CA GLY A 357 17.95 7.41 -8.80
C GLY A 357 18.41 5.98 -8.41
N PRO A 358 19.68 5.80 -8.00
CA PRO A 358 20.22 4.48 -7.68
C PRO A 358 19.42 3.72 -6.62
N LEU A 359 18.91 4.42 -5.60
CA LEU A 359 18.09 3.81 -4.56
C LEU A 359 16.78 3.25 -5.11
N LEU A 360 16.08 4.03 -5.95
CA LEU A 360 14.84 3.60 -6.60
C LEU A 360 15.10 2.35 -7.46
N LEU A 361 16.17 2.36 -8.25
CA LEU A 361 16.52 1.22 -9.11
C LEU A 361 16.88 -0.03 -8.29
N LYS A 362 17.67 0.11 -7.21
CA LYS A 362 17.98 -1.00 -6.30
C LYS A 362 16.71 -1.55 -5.62
N ALA A 363 15.77 -0.69 -5.25
CA ALA A 363 14.52 -1.10 -4.58
C ALA A 363 13.49 -1.75 -5.53
N MET A 364 13.57 -1.48 -6.82
CA MET A 364 12.63 -1.98 -7.84
C MET A 364 13.15 -3.21 -8.60
N LEU A 365 14.45 -3.49 -8.55
CA LEU A 365 15.05 -4.68 -9.15
C LEU A 365 15.01 -5.83 -8.11
N PRO A 366 14.27 -6.92 -8.39
CA PRO A 366 14.14 -8.06 -7.48
C PRO A 366 15.44 -8.86 -7.28
#